data_AF-A0A5K1CEG8-F1
#
_entry.id   AF-A0A5K1CEG8-F1
#
_cell.length_a   1.000
_cell.length_b   1.000
_cell.length_c   1.000
_cell.angle_alpha   90.00
_cell.angle_beta   90.00
_cell.angle_gamma   90.00
#
_symmetry.space_group_name_H-M   'P 1'
#
loop_
_entity.id
_entity.type
_entity.pdbx_description
1 polymer ?
#
loop_
_entity_poly.entity_id
_entity_poly.type
_entity_poly.pdbx_seq_one_letter_code
_entity_poly.pdbx_strand_id
1 'polypeptide(L)'
;VDRRYAHYCEQMQQLVHSFDSVLGIGSAMPYTCLAQKAMSRHFRCLRDAIADQLKITSELLGDKDSGGIAGITKGETPRLRLLEQSLRQQRAFHQMGMMEQEPWRPQRGLPERSVSILRAWLFEHFLHPYVHPPPPFCFHTYYALERGRSRRPVADPFL
;
A
#
# COMPACT_ATOMS: atom_id res chain seq x y z
N VAL A 1 25.65 -6.75 1.47
CA VAL A 1 24.52 -6.38 2.37
C VAL A 1 25.02 -5.47 3.48
N ASP A 2 26.20 -5.73 4.02
CA ASP A 2 26.77 -5.04 5.17
C ASP A 2 26.98 -3.53 4.95
N ARG A 3 27.43 -3.11 3.77
CA ARG A 3 27.56 -1.67 3.44
C ARG A 3 26.24 -0.90 3.56
N ARG A 4 25.11 -1.50 3.15
CA ARG A 4 23.79 -0.87 3.29
C ARG A 4 23.32 -0.85 4.74
N TYR A 5 23.60 -1.91 5.49
CA TYR A 5 23.29 -1.97 6.92
C TYR A 5 24.09 -0.92 7.71
N ALA A 6 25.38 -0.76 7.42
CA ALA A 6 26.22 0.28 8.03
C ALA A 6 25.65 1.69 7.75
N HIS A 7 25.30 1.98 6.49
CA HIS A 7 24.68 3.25 6.13
C HIS A 7 23.34 3.49 6.86
N TYR A 8 22.51 2.45 6.99
CA TYR A 8 21.28 2.51 7.78
C TYR A 8 21.56 2.84 9.25
N CYS A 9 22.55 2.20 9.87
CA CYS A 9 22.95 2.47 11.25
C CYS A 9 23.41 3.92 11.43
N GLU A 10 24.21 4.45 10.51
CA GLU A 10 24.64 5.85 10.52
C GLU A 10 23.46 6.82 10.42
N GLN A 11 22.54 6.61 9.47
CA GLN A 11 21.36 7.46 9.33
C GLN A 11 20.45 7.41 10.56
N MET A 12 20.29 6.21 11.13
CA MET A 12 19.51 6.04 12.35
C MET A 12 20.16 6.76 13.54
N GLN A 13 21.48 6.72 13.67
CA GLN A 13 22.20 7.47 14.71
C GLN A 13 22.07 8.98 14.52
N GLN A 14 22.16 9.47 13.28
CA GLN A 14 21.94 10.90 12.98
C GLN A 14 20.54 11.36 13.39
N LEU A 15 19.51 10.52 13.14
CA LEU A 15 18.15 10.79 13.60
C LEU A 15 18.04 10.80 15.13
N VAL A 16 18.66 9.85 15.82
CA VAL A 16 18.65 9.84 17.29
C VAL A 16 19.31 11.11 17.84
N HIS A 17 20.46 11.50 17.30
CA HIS A 17 21.17 12.71 17.72
C HIS A 17 20.39 14.00 17.48
N SER A 18 19.66 14.11 16.35
CA SER A 18 18.86 15.31 16.08
C SER A 18 17.71 15.45 17.09
N PHE A 19 17.05 14.34 17.44
CA PHE A 19 16.02 14.33 18.48
C PHE A 19 16.61 14.63 19.86
N ASP A 20 17.74 14.03 20.20
CA ASP A 20 18.40 14.26 21.49
C ASP A 20 18.83 15.73 21.66
N SER A 21 19.21 16.40 20.57
CA SER A 21 19.60 17.82 20.59
C SER A 21 18.44 18.79 20.81
N VAL A 22 17.20 18.40 20.46
CA VAL A 22 16.01 19.27 20.54
C VAL A 22 15.14 18.93 21.75
N LEU A 23 14.97 17.64 22.06
CA LEU A 23 14.01 17.13 23.04
C LEU A 23 14.68 16.44 24.25
N GLY A 24 16.02 16.29 24.22
CA GLY A 24 16.78 15.62 25.26
C GLY A 24 17.00 14.14 25.01
N ILE A 25 17.98 13.58 25.73
CA ILE A 25 18.48 12.21 25.55
C ILE A 25 17.35 11.18 25.67
N GLY A 26 17.25 10.32 24.67
CA GLY A 26 16.30 9.20 24.67
C GLY A 26 14.92 9.55 24.11
N SER A 27 14.69 10.80 23.69
CA SER A 27 13.44 11.21 23.08
C SER A 27 13.15 10.47 21.76
N ALA A 28 14.18 9.98 21.06
CA ALA A 28 14.03 9.25 19.80
C ALA A 28 13.63 7.78 19.98
N MET A 29 13.86 7.19 21.16
CA MET A 29 13.65 5.75 21.41
C MET A 29 12.25 5.24 21.06
N PRO A 30 11.13 5.88 21.45
CA PRO A 30 9.79 5.35 21.15
C PRO A 30 9.49 5.29 19.65
N TYR A 31 10.17 6.11 18.84
CA TYR A 31 9.99 6.16 17.39
C TYR A 31 10.97 5.24 16.65
N THR A 32 12.19 5.08 17.16
CA THR A 32 13.29 4.43 16.44
C THR A 32 13.52 2.97 16.84
N CYS A 33 13.16 2.57 18.07
CA CYS A 33 13.44 1.23 18.61
C CYS A 33 12.85 0.11 17.73
N LEU A 34 11.58 0.24 17.33
CA LEU A 34 10.92 -0.75 16.49
C LEU A 34 11.57 -0.80 15.09
N ALA A 35 11.87 0.34 14.50
CA ALA A 35 12.50 0.43 13.19
C ALA A 35 13.89 -0.24 13.19
N GLN A 36 14.71 0.04 14.22
CA GLN A 36 16.03 -0.58 14.42
C GLN A 36 15.95 -2.10 14.50
N LYS A 37 15.00 -2.62 15.29
CA LYS A 37 14.80 -4.06 15.46
C LYS A 37 14.31 -4.72 14.17
N ALA A 38 13.35 -4.09 13.49
CA ALA A 38 12.79 -4.59 12.24
C ALA A 38 13.85 -4.67 11.13
N MET A 39 14.61 -3.58 10.94
CA MET A 39 15.64 -3.52 9.90
C MET A 39 16.82 -4.44 10.22
N SER A 40 17.27 -4.51 11.47
CA SER A 40 18.34 -5.45 11.86
C SER A 40 17.95 -6.90 11.55
N ARG A 41 16.70 -7.28 11.83
CA ARG A 41 16.17 -8.59 11.43
C ARG A 41 16.13 -8.74 9.91
N HIS A 42 15.66 -7.73 9.18
CA HIS A 42 15.58 -7.75 7.72
C HIS A 42 16.94 -8.01 7.07
N PHE A 43 17.97 -7.26 7.45
CA PHE A 43 19.32 -7.43 6.92
C PHE A 43 19.92 -8.80 7.27
N ARG A 44 19.65 -9.31 8.48
CA ARG A 44 20.06 -10.67 8.86
C ARG A 44 19.38 -11.72 7.98
N CYS A 45 18.05 -11.67 7.84
CA CYS A 45 17.32 -12.60 6.96
C CYS A 45 17.80 -12.55 5.51
N LEU A 46 18.16 -11.37 5.00
CA LEU A 46 18.76 -11.24 3.66
C LEU A 46 20.12 -11.93 3.57
N ARG A 47 20.98 -11.76 4.59
CA ARG A 47 22.28 -12.45 4.63
C ARG A 47 22.11 -13.96 4.68
N ASP A 48 21.22 -14.44 5.53
CA ASP A 48 20.95 -15.87 5.71
C ASP A 48 20.42 -16.46 4.39
N ALA A 49 19.45 -15.79 3.75
CA ALA A 49 18.91 -16.23 2.46
C ALA A 49 19.98 -16.31 1.37
N ILE A 50 20.89 -15.32 1.29
CA ILE A 50 22.00 -15.35 0.33
C ILE A 50 22.96 -16.50 0.63
N ALA A 51 23.28 -16.73 1.91
CA ALA A 51 24.17 -17.82 2.32
C ALA A 51 23.56 -19.19 2.02
N ASP A 52 22.26 -19.36 2.28
CA ASP A 52 21.51 -20.59 1.98
C ASP A 52 21.47 -20.86 0.47
N GLN A 53 21.21 -19.84 -0.35
CA GLN A 53 21.26 -19.98 -1.81
C GLN A 53 22.66 -20.37 -2.30
N LEU A 54 23.71 -19.78 -1.74
CA LEU A 54 25.10 -20.11 -2.05
C LEU A 54 25.42 -21.57 -1.71
N LYS A 55 24.97 -22.04 -0.55
CA LYS A 55 25.14 -23.41 -0.10
C LYS A 55 24.42 -24.40 -1.03
N ILE A 56 23.15 -24.16 -1.34
CA ILE A 56 22.37 -24.99 -2.28
C ILE A 56 23.06 -25.04 -3.65
N THR A 57 23.55 -23.90 -4.13
CA THR A 57 24.25 -23.81 -5.42
C THR A 57 25.57 -24.59 -5.38
N SER A 58 26.34 -24.51 -4.29
CA SER A 58 27.58 -25.25 -4.09
C SER A 58 27.36 -26.77 -4.01
N GLU A 59 26.33 -27.22 -3.28
CA GLU A 59 25.94 -28.63 -3.21
C GLU A 59 25.52 -29.16 -4.59
N LEU A 60 24.80 -28.36 -5.38
CA LEU A 60 24.43 -28.71 -6.75
C LEU A 60 25.63 -28.73 -7.72
N LEU A 61 26.64 -27.89 -7.48
CA LEU A 61 27.89 -27.86 -8.25
C LEU A 61 28.81 -29.05 -7.94
N GLY A 62 28.59 -29.74 -6.82
CA GLY A 62 29.25 -31.00 -6.49
C GLY A 62 30.61 -30.84 -5.81
N ASP A 63 30.75 -29.92 -4.86
CA ASP A 63 32.00 -29.75 -4.08
C ASP A 63 32.14 -30.76 -2.92
N LYS A 64 31.64 -31.98 -3.11
CA LYS A 64 31.87 -33.09 -2.19
C LYS A 64 32.56 -34.20 -2.95
N ASP A 65 33.87 -34.06 -3.06
CA ASP A 65 34.77 -35.14 -3.46
C ASP A 65 34.48 -36.39 -2.62
N SER A 66 33.78 -37.33 -3.22
CA SER A 66 33.95 -38.75 -2.94
C SER A 66 34.50 -39.39 -4.20
N GLY A 67 35.84 -39.26 -4.32
CA GLY A 67 36.76 -40.25 -4.85
C GLY A 67 36.42 -40.97 -6.16
N GLY A 68 37.21 -40.67 -7.19
CA GLY A 68 37.59 -41.69 -8.17
C GLY A 68 37.36 -41.32 -9.63
N ILE A 69 38.49 -41.09 -10.31
CA ILE A 69 38.75 -41.46 -11.70
C ILE A 69 38.13 -40.56 -12.79
N ALA A 70 39.04 -39.83 -13.43
CA ALA A 70 39.20 -39.63 -14.87
C ALA A 70 37.94 -39.54 -15.74
N GLY A 71 37.80 -38.42 -16.44
CA GLY A 71 36.91 -38.36 -17.59
C GLY A 71 36.71 -36.97 -18.13
N ILE A 72 37.64 -36.51 -18.97
CA ILE A 72 37.34 -35.54 -20.01
C ILE A 72 36.25 -36.14 -20.89
N THR A 73 34.98 -35.80 -20.69
CA THR A 73 33.93 -36.06 -21.70
C THR A 73 32.88 -34.95 -21.72
N LYS A 74 32.82 -34.32 -22.90
CA LYS A 74 31.69 -33.61 -23.50
C LYS A 74 30.32 -33.99 -22.94
N GLY A 75 29.48 -32.96 -22.76
CA GLY A 75 28.04 -33.08 -22.93
C GLY A 75 27.24 -32.85 -21.65
N GLU A 76 26.68 -31.64 -21.55
CA GLU A 76 25.41 -31.33 -20.88
C GLU A 76 25.10 -32.18 -19.64
N THR A 77 25.74 -31.87 -18.52
CA THR A 77 25.31 -32.46 -17.25
C THR A 77 23.88 -31.98 -16.95
N PRO A 78 22.94 -32.88 -16.62
CA PRO A 78 21.56 -32.50 -16.28
C PRO A 78 21.48 -31.50 -15.11
N ARG A 79 22.56 -31.42 -14.31
CA ARG A 79 22.76 -30.45 -13.22
C ARG A 79 22.85 -29.01 -13.72
N LEU A 80 23.61 -28.76 -14.78
CA LEU A 80 23.72 -27.43 -15.39
C LEU A 80 22.38 -26.98 -15.99
N ARG A 81 21.59 -27.90 -16.55
CA ARG A 81 20.25 -27.61 -17.07
C ARG A 81 19.27 -27.24 -15.96
N LEU A 82 19.30 -27.94 -14.82
CA LEU A 82 18.49 -27.60 -13.65
C LEU A 82 18.86 -26.22 -13.08
N LEU A 83 20.16 -25.92 -13.02
CA LEU A 83 20.69 -24.63 -12.57
C LEU A 83 20.31 -23.50 -13.54
N GLU A 84 20.44 -23.72 -14.85
CA GLU A 84 19.99 -22.78 -15.88
C GLU A 84 18.48 -22.53 -15.79
N GLN A 85 17.67 -23.57 -15.56
CA GLN A 85 16.23 -23.45 -15.41
C GLN A 85 15.86 -22.69 -14.12
N SER A 86 16.51 -22.99 -12.99
CA SER A 86 16.34 -22.25 -11.74
C SER A 86 16.75 -20.78 -11.89
N LEU A 87 17.85 -20.50 -12.58
CA LEU A 87 18.31 -19.13 -12.87
C LEU A 87 17.34 -18.38 -13.79
N ARG A 88 16.80 -19.05 -14.82
CA ARG A 88 15.76 -18.49 -15.70
C ARG A 88 14.47 -18.20 -14.93
N GLN A 89 14.05 -19.10 -14.03
CA GLN A 89 12.91 -18.87 -13.14
C GLN A 89 13.16 -17.70 -12.19
N GLN A 90 14.34 -17.65 -11.56
CA GLN A 90 14.73 -16.54 -10.70
C GLN A 90 14.73 -15.21 -11.48
N ARG A 91 15.23 -15.18 -12.73
CA ARG A 91 15.15 -13.99 -13.59
C ARG A 91 13.70 -13.64 -13.93
N ALA A 92 12.83 -14.61 -14.20
CA ALA A 92 11.41 -14.35 -14.43
C ALA A 92 10.73 -13.74 -13.20
N PHE A 93 11.04 -14.23 -12.00
CA PHE A 93 10.57 -13.62 -10.74
C PHE A 93 11.11 -12.20 -10.53
N HIS A 94 12.39 -11.97 -10.82
CA HIS A 94 12.95 -10.61 -10.76
C HIS A 94 12.32 -9.68 -11.80
N GLN A 95 12.02 -10.15 -13.01
CA GLN A 95 11.33 -9.34 -14.02
C GLN A 95 9.87 -9.04 -13.63
N MET A 96 9.18 -9.97 -12.97
CA MET A 96 7.87 -9.71 -12.37
C MET A 96 7.96 -8.68 -11.23
N GLY A 97 9.06 -8.68 -10.47
CA GLY A 97 9.35 -7.71 -9.40
C GLY A 97 9.95 -6.38 -9.87
N MET A 98 10.38 -6.25 -11.14
CA MET A 98 10.82 -4.99 -11.75
C MET A 98 9.65 -4.11 -12.19
N MET A 99 8.42 -4.63 -12.14
CA MET A 99 7.23 -3.79 -12.01
C MET A 99 7.16 -3.36 -10.56
N GLU A 100 7.98 -2.36 -10.20
CA GLU A 100 7.96 -1.64 -8.92
C GLU A 100 6.57 -1.03 -8.69
N GLN A 101 5.61 -1.87 -8.30
CA GLN A 101 4.50 -1.44 -7.47
C GLN A 101 5.04 -1.39 -6.06
N GLU A 102 5.71 -0.28 -5.75
CA GLU A 102 6.04 0.15 -4.41
C GLU A 102 4.89 -0.25 -3.45
N PRO A 103 5.13 -1.12 -2.46
CA PRO A 103 4.08 -1.70 -1.60
C PRO A 103 3.19 -0.67 -0.86
N TRP A 104 3.64 0.58 -0.80
CA TRP A 104 3.01 1.72 -0.12
C TRP A 104 2.31 2.70 -1.06
N ARG A 105 2.36 2.50 -2.39
CA ARG A 105 1.49 3.24 -3.31
C ARG A 105 0.09 2.63 -3.18
N PRO A 106 -0.92 3.36 -2.67
CA PRO A 106 -2.30 2.90 -2.81
C PRO A 106 -2.57 2.76 -4.31
N GLN A 107 -3.12 1.61 -4.72
CA GLN A 107 -3.49 1.36 -6.11
C GLN A 107 -4.39 2.51 -6.58
N ARG A 108 -3.82 3.47 -7.32
CA ARG A 108 -4.53 4.67 -7.76
C ARG A 108 -5.45 4.28 -8.91
N GLY A 109 -6.63 3.80 -8.54
CA GLY A 109 -7.73 3.50 -9.43
C GLY A 109 -8.68 2.49 -8.81
N LEU A 110 -9.95 2.85 -8.68
CA LEU A 110 -11.02 1.85 -8.63
C LEU A 110 -11.00 1.08 -9.97
N PRO A 111 -11.22 -0.24 -10.01
CA PRO A 111 -11.38 -0.97 -11.26
C PRO A 111 -12.37 -0.26 -12.20
N GLU A 112 -12.10 -0.21 -13.51
CA GLU A 112 -12.96 0.51 -14.47
C GLU A 112 -14.43 0.11 -14.38
N ARG A 113 -14.69 -1.15 -14.02
CA ARG A 113 -16.04 -1.67 -13.77
C ARG A 113 -16.71 -1.05 -12.54
N SER A 114 -15.97 -0.83 -11.45
CA SER A 114 -16.49 -0.17 -10.25
C SER A 114 -16.74 1.32 -10.51
N VAL A 115 -15.86 1.98 -11.30
CA VAL A 115 -16.05 3.38 -11.70
C VAL A 115 -17.27 3.55 -12.60
N SER A 116 -17.50 2.65 -13.55
CA SER A 116 -18.66 2.73 -14.45
C SER A 116 -19.98 2.47 -13.72
N ILE A 117 -20.03 1.51 -12.80
CA ILE A 117 -21.19 1.29 -11.92
C ILE A 117 -21.45 2.53 -11.06
N LEU A 118 -20.41 3.12 -10.47
CA LEU A 118 -20.57 4.34 -9.67
C LEU A 118 -21.07 5.52 -10.51
N ARG A 119 -20.55 5.69 -11.74
CA ARG A 119 -21.04 6.72 -12.65
C ARG A 119 -22.50 6.48 -13.02
N ALA A 120 -22.89 5.25 -13.36
CA ALA A 120 -24.28 4.90 -13.67
C ALA A 120 -25.21 5.16 -12.46
N TRP A 121 -24.82 4.72 -11.26
CA TRP A 121 -25.54 4.96 -10.02
C TRP A 121 -25.68 6.46 -9.70
N LEU A 122 -24.59 7.22 -9.86
CA LEU A 122 -24.62 8.67 -9.72
C LEU A 122 -25.57 9.31 -10.74
N PHE A 123 -25.56 8.88 -12.01
CA PHE A 123 -26.51 9.41 -12.99
C PHE A 123 -27.96 9.05 -12.69
N GLU A 124 -28.20 7.86 -12.16
CA GLU A 124 -29.53 7.39 -11.79
C GLU A 124 -30.10 8.15 -10.58
N HIS A 125 -29.24 8.51 -9.62
CA HIS A 125 -29.65 9.15 -8.35
C HIS A 125 -29.39 10.67 -8.24
N PHE A 126 -28.44 11.26 -8.97
CA PHE A 126 -28.14 12.70 -8.92
C PHE A 126 -28.83 13.54 -10.00
N LEU A 127 -29.29 12.97 -11.12
CA LEU A 127 -29.95 13.73 -12.21
C LEU A 127 -31.48 13.81 -12.11
N HIS A 128 -32.10 13.39 -11.00
CA HIS A 128 -33.50 13.71 -10.69
C HIS A 128 -33.57 14.85 -9.65
N PRO A 129 -33.33 16.12 -10.03
CA PRO A 129 -33.61 17.23 -9.16
C PRO A 129 -35.13 17.39 -9.05
N TYR A 130 -35.67 17.04 -7.88
CA TYR A 130 -36.92 17.56 -7.35
C TYR A 130 -38.17 17.52 -8.25
N VAL A 131 -38.95 16.44 -8.13
CA VAL A 131 -40.41 16.55 -8.21
C VAL A 131 -41.05 16.39 -6.82
N HIS A 132 -40.98 17.50 -6.07
CA HIS A 132 -41.86 18.01 -4.99
C HIS A 132 -41.92 17.31 -3.59
N PRO A 133 -41.95 18.09 -2.49
CA PRO A 133 -43.12 18.92 -2.12
C PRO A 133 -42.81 20.43 -1.93
N PRO A 134 -43.82 21.32 -2.00
CA PRO A 134 -43.65 22.75 -1.79
C PRO A 134 -43.17 23.10 -0.37
N PRO A 135 -42.49 24.24 -0.17
CA PRO A 135 -42.01 24.68 1.13
C PRO A 135 -43.17 24.92 2.12
N PRO A 136 -42.92 24.80 3.45
CA PRO A 136 -43.94 24.88 4.50
C PRO A 136 -44.70 26.22 4.56
N PHE A 137 -44.26 27.25 3.83
CA PHE A 137 -44.96 28.52 3.71
C PHE A 137 -46.28 28.45 2.92
N CYS A 138 -46.46 27.46 2.01
CA CYS A 138 -47.70 27.32 1.24
C CYS A 138 -48.78 26.47 1.93
N PHE A 139 -48.47 25.76 3.03
CA PHE A 139 -49.51 25.07 3.80
C PHE A 139 -50.50 26.07 4.42
N HIS A 140 -50.01 27.24 4.84
CA HIS A 140 -50.85 28.24 5.49
C HIS A 140 -51.83 28.94 4.53
N THR A 141 -51.48 29.07 3.25
CA THR A 141 -52.36 29.67 2.23
C THR A 141 -53.41 28.69 1.73
N TYR A 142 -53.11 27.39 1.67
CA TYR A 142 -54.08 26.36 1.29
C TYR A 142 -55.15 26.14 2.39
N TYR A 143 -54.75 26.03 3.67
CA TYR A 143 -55.70 25.91 4.78
C TYR A 143 -56.54 27.19 5.04
N ALA A 144 -56.04 28.37 4.65
CA ALA A 144 -56.78 29.62 4.80
C ALA A 144 -57.90 29.80 3.76
N LEU A 145 -57.89 29.06 2.65
CA LEU A 145 -58.93 29.15 1.62
C LEU A 145 -60.11 28.19 1.89
N GLU A 146 -59.91 27.12 2.67
CA GLU A 146 -60.97 26.16 3.05
C GLU A 146 -61.79 26.56 4.29
N ARG A 147 -61.37 27.57 5.07
CA ARG A 147 -62.20 28.16 6.15
C ARG A 147 -62.71 29.53 5.74
N GLY A 148 -63.81 29.50 4.99
CA GLY A 148 -64.58 30.68 4.71
C GLY A 148 -64.97 31.47 5.97
N ARG A 149 -65.09 32.79 5.77
CA ARG A 149 -66.19 33.63 6.28
C ARG A 149 -66.46 33.56 7.80
N SER A 150 -65.85 34.44 8.58
CA SER A 150 -66.60 35.32 9.50
C SER A 150 -65.75 36.29 10.31
N ARG A 151 -66.21 37.55 10.27
CA ARG A 151 -66.23 38.57 11.34
C ARG A 151 -65.01 39.49 11.50
N ARG A 152 -65.28 40.75 11.15
CA ARG A 152 -64.61 42.03 11.47
C ARG A 152 -64.47 42.22 13.01
N PRO A 153 -63.68 43.18 13.51
CA PRO A 153 -64.00 44.63 13.48
C PRO A 153 -62.85 45.47 12.87
N VAL A 154 -63.12 46.45 12.00
CA VAL A 154 -63.39 47.88 12.28
C VAL A 154 -62.23 48.58 13.02
N ALA A 155 -61.54 49.41 12.25
CA ALA A 155 -60.92 50.70 12.55
C ALA A 155 -60.35 50.95 13.97
N ASP A 156 -59.07 51.35 14.00
CA ASP A 156 -58.74 52.62 14.63
C ASP A 156 -57.71 53.39 13.77
N PRO A 157 -57.91 54.70 13.56
CA PRO A 157 -56.96 55.58 12.89
C PRO A 157 -55.90 56.02 13.90
N PHE A 158 -54.67 56.26 13.48
CA PHE A 158 -53.71 57.26 14.01
C PHE A 158 -52.30 56.84 13.57
N LEU A 159 -51.70 57.73 12.75
CA LEU A 159 -50.40 57.69 12.04
C LEU A 159 -50.36 56.92 10.71
#